data_AF-A0A2V8V0T4-F1
#
_entry.id   AF-A0A2V8V0T4-F1
#
_cell.length_a   1.000
_cell.length_b   1.000
_cell.length_c   1.000
_cell.angle_alpha   90.00
_cell.angle_beta   90.00
_cell.angle_gamma   90.00
#
_symmetry.space_group_name_H-M   'P 1'
#
loop_
_entity.id
_entity.type
_entity.pdbx_description
1 polymer ?
#
loop_
_entity_poly.entity_id
_entity_poly.type
_entity_poly.pdbx_seq_one_letter_code
_entity_poly.pdbx_strand_id
1 'polypeptide(L)' 'ESHTLAEALDFEAVTQQTCYMSDDFREGVAAFREKRKAAFRGK' A
#
# COMPACT_ATOMS: atom_id res chain seq x y z
N GLU A 1 -15.71 6.74 17.35
CA GLU A 1 -14.55 7.28 18.09
C GLU A 1 -13.50 7.75 17.11
N SER A 2 -12.65 8.71 17.51
CA SER A 2 -11.53 9.20 16.72
C SER A 2 -10.23 8.69 17.35
N HIS A 3 -9.36 8.08 16.55
CA HIS A 3 -8.00 7.74 16.99
C HIS A 3 -7.17 9.01 17.23
N THR A 4 -6.23 8.96 18.18
CA THR A 4 -5.15 9.94 18.27
C THR A 4 -4.20 9.79 17.09
N LEU A 5 -3.38 10.82 16.82
CA LEU A 5 -2.37 10.74 15.76
C LEU A 5 -1.37 9.60 16.00
N ALA A 6 -0.95 9.38 17.25
CA ALA A 6 0.00 8.32 17.57
C ALA A 6 -0.59 6.93 17.24
N GLU A 7 -1.83 6.67 17.64
CA GLU A 7 -2.51 5.40 17.36
C GLU A 7 -2.70 5.17 15.85
N ALA A 8 -2.99 6.23 15.08
CA ALA A 8 -3.11 6.13 13.63
C ALA A 8 -1.76 5.78 12.98
N LEU A 9 -0.67 6.42 13.42
CA LEU A 9 0.68 6.15 12.89
C LEU A 9 1.17 4.74 13.25
N ASP A 10 0.87 4.25 14.46
CA ASP A 10 1.20 2.88 14.85
C ASP A 10 0.45 1.85 14.00
N PHE A 11 -0.84 2.11 13.71
CA PHE A 11 -1.63 1.28 12.81
C PHE A 11 -1.08 1.30 11.38
N GLU A 12 -0.74 2.47 10.85
CA GLU A 12 -0.12 2.61 9.52
C GLU A 12 1.20 1.86 9.45
N ALA A 13 2.09 2.01 10.44
CA ALA A 13 3.39 1.34 10.43
C ALA A 13 3.28 -0.19 10.29
N VAL A 14 2.34 -0.81 11.01
CA VAL A 14 2.11 -2.26 10.97
C VAL A 14 1.46 -2.68 9.64
N THR A 15 0.44 -1.95 9.19
CA THR A 15 -0.34 -2.35 8.00
C THR A 15 0.37 -2.03 6.68
N GLN A 16 1.20 -0.98 6.65
CA GLN A 16 1.94 -0.56 5.46
C GLN A 16 2.90 -1.65 4.99
N GLN A 17 3.52 -2.39 5.91
CA GLN A 17 4.41 -3.51 5.55
C GLN A 17 3.66 -4.59 4.78
N THR A 18 2.44 -4.95 5.20
CA THR A 18 1.60 -5.92 4.48
C THR A 18 1.28 -5.42 3.07
N CYS A 19 0.90 -4.14 2.94
CA CYS A 19 0.64 -3.53 1.63
C CYS A 19 1.88 -3.51 0.73
N TYR A 20 3.07 -3.23 1.26
CA TYR A 20 4.32 -3.24 0.48
C TYR A 20 4.73 -4.62 -0.02
N MET A 21 4.28 -5.68 0.64
CA MET A 21 4.55 -7.05 0.24
C MET A 21 3.50 -7.62 -0.73
N SER A 22 2.45 -6.87 -1.05
CA SER A 22 1.39 -7.33 -1.96
C SER A 22 1.84 -7.35 -3.42
N ASP A 23 1.14 -8.13 -4.24
CA ASP A 23 1.37 -8.16 -5.68
C ASP A 23 0.96 -6.82 -6.32
N ASP A 24 -0.12 -6.23 -5.84
CA ASP A 24 -0.63 -4.94 -6.31
C ASP A 24 0.35 -3.78 -6.05
N PHE A 25 1.10 -3.80 -4.96
CA PHE A 25 2.16 -2.81 -4.74
C PHE A 25 3.26 -2.95 -5.79
N ARG A 26 3.73 -4.17 -6.05
CA ARG A 26 4.78 -4.41 -7.06
C ARG A 26 4.30 -4.02 -8.45
N GLU A 27 3.07 -4.37 -8.82
CA GLU A 27 2.46 -4.02 -10.10
C GLU A 27 2.27 -2.50 -10.25
N GLY A 28 1.81 -1.81 -9.21
CA GLY A 28 1.65 -0.35 -9.23
C GLY A 28 2.99 0.36 -9.48
N VAL A 29 4.04 -0.07 -8.77
CA VAL A 29 5.40 0.47 -8.96
C VAL A 29 5.92 0.18 -10.37
N ALA A 30 5.77 -1.04 -10.87
CA ALA A 30 6.21 -1.43 -12.21
C ALA A 30 5.48 -0.63 -13.29
N ALA A 31 4.14 -0.57 -13.23
CA ALA A 31 3.30 0.15 -14.18
C ALA A 31 3.61 1.65 -14.22
N PHE A 32 3.87 2.27 -13.07
CA PHE A 32 4.29 3.67 -12.99
C PHE A 32 5.64 3.90 -13.71
N ARG A 33 6.64 3.05 -13.44
CA ARG A 33 7.97 3.14 -14.08
C ARG A 33 7.89 2.91 -15.59
N GLU A 34 7.03 1.99 -16.02
CA GLU A 34 6.82 1.62 -17.42
C GLU A 34 5.85 2.56 -18.16
N LYS A 35 5.24 3.54 -17.46
CA LYS A 35 4.24 4.49 -18.01
C LYS A 35 3.04 3.79 -18.66
N ARG A 36 2.58 2.70 -18.06
CA ARG A 36 1.37 1.97 -18.46
C ARG A 36 0.33 1.98 -17.34
N LYS A 37 -0.90 1.57 -17.66
CA LYS A 37 -1.95 1.36 -16.66
C LYS A 37 -1.63 0.12 -15.81
N ALA A 38 -1.78 0.24 -14.49
CA ALA A 38 -1.64 -0.88 -13.56
C ALA A 38 -2.85 -1.83 -13.62
N ALA A 39 -2.61 -3.13 -13.43
CA ALA A 39 -3.62 -4.18 -13.42
C ALA A 39 -3.78 -4.79 -12.01
N PHE A 40 -4.43 -4.04 -11.11
CA PHE A 40 -4.67 -4.47 -9.73
C PHE A 40 -5.63 -5.67 -9.63
N ARG A 41 -5.36 -6.58 -8.68
CA ARG A 41 -6.10 -7.84 -8.48
C ARG A 41 -6.60 -8.03 -7.04
N GLY A 42 -6.28 -7.11 -6.14
CA GLY A 42 -6.64 -7.17 -4.72
C GLY A 42 -5.84 -8.22 -3.95
N LYS A 43 -4.58 -8.47 -4.35
CA LYS A 43 -3.68 -9.47 -3.76
C LYS A 43 -2.29 -8.90 -3.52
#